data_AF-A0A1Y2S744-F1
#
_entry.id   AF-A0A1Y2S744-F1
#
_cell.length_a   1.000
_cell.length_b   1.000
_cell.length_c   1.000
_cell.angle_alpha   90.00
_cell.angle_beta   90.00
_cell.angle_gamma   90.00
#
_symmetry.space_group_name_H-M   'P 1'
#
loop_
_entity.id
_entity.type
_entity.pdbx_description
1 polymer ?
#
loop_
_entity_poly.entity_id
_entity_poly.type
_entity_poly.pdbx_seq_one_letter_code
_entity_poly.pdbx_strand_id
1 'polypeptide(L)'
;MTLHNVLKTVYIDNNDGNFLKYEIIGEHDQDIHFAMVFTEVRLIKDGISYSLWSEVDNIKFDHLEPPKNTSFQREVKRDLYPGKHICSVINECKSHRSKWQMA
;
A
#
# COMPACT_ATOMS: atom_id res chain seq x y z
N MET A 1 9.86 15.96 11.28
CA MET A 1 9.00 15.67 10.11
C MET A 1 9.76 14.69 9.24
N THR A 2 9.23 13.49 9.06
CA THR A 2 9.79 12.53 8.10
C THR A 2 9.22 12.88 6.74
N LEU A 3 10.06 13.30 5.80
CA LEU A 3 9.64 13.49 4.41
C LEU A 3 9.68 12.12 3.73
N HIS A 4 8.52 11.65 3.29
CA HIS A 4 8.40 10.47 2.45
C HIS A 4 8.39 10.88 0.99
N ASN A 5 9.19 10.21 0.16
CA ASN A 5 9.13 10.38 -1.28
C ASN A 5 8.03 9.48 -1.85
N VAL A 6 6.95 10.12 -2.31
CA VAL A 6 5.79 9.43 -2.89
C VAL A 6 6.10 9.14 -4.36
N LEU A 7 6.38 7.88 -4.67
CA LEU A 7 6.63 7.45 -6.04
C LEU A 7 5.35 7.42 -6.87
N LYS A 8 4.23 7.05 -6.24
CA LYS A 8 2.93 6.96 -6.90
C LYS A 8 1.77 7.01 -5.90
N THR A 9 0.71 7.70 -6.28
CA THR A 9 -0.59 7.66 -5.58
C THR A 9 -1.58 6.83 -6.38
N VAL A 10 -2.32 5.95 -5.72
CA VAL A 10 -3.33 5.09 -6.35
C VAL A 10 -4.62 5.14 -5.54
N TYR A 11 -5.76 5.27 -6.22
CA TYR A 11 -7.08 5.19 -5.62
C TYR A 11 -7.73 3.90 -6.04
N ILE A 12 -8.21 3.10 -5.09
CA ILE A 12 -8.84 1.80 -5.36
C ILE A 12 -10.22 1.75 -4.72
N ASP A 13 -11.22 1.59 -5.58
CA ASP A 13 -12.61 1.30 -5.22
C ASP A 13 -12.88 -0.20 -5.25
N ASN A 14 -13.83 -0.65 -4.43
CA ASN A 14 -14.39 -2.00 -4.46
C ASN A 14 -15.86 -2.03 -4.91
N ASN A 15 -16.30 -1.05 -5.69
CA ASN A 15 -17.68 -0.90 -6.19
C ASN A 15 -18.72 -0.58 -5.11
N ASP A 16 -18.28 -0.14 -3.93
CA ASP A 16 -19.15 0.34 -2.84
C ASP A 16 -19.11 1.87 -2.72
N GLY A 17 -18.43 2.56 -3.65
CA GLY A 17 -18.23 4.01 -3.62
C GLY A 17 -17.24 4.48 -2.55
N ASN A 18 -16.62 3.55 -1.81
CA ASN A 18 -15.63 3.81 -0.78
C ASN A 18 -14.23 3.54 -1.31
N PHE A 19 -13.47 4.62 -1.52
CA PHE A 19 -12.12 4.57 -2.04
C PHE A 19 -11.10 4.47 -0.90
N LEU A 20 -10.10 3.62 -1.07
CA LEU A 20 -8.85 3.77 -0.33
C LEU A 20 -7.81 4.44 -1.21
N LYS A 21 -7.11 5.41 -0.64
CA LYS A 21 -5.96 6.06 -1.24
C LYS A 21 -4.71 5.37 -0.73
N TYR A 22 -3.82 5.02 -1.66
CA TYR A 22 -2.53 4.41 -1.38
C TYR A 22 -1.43 5.35 -1.86
N GLU A 23 -0.49 5.68 -0.98
CA GLU A 23 0.73 6.39 -1.34
C GLU A 23 1.90 5.42 -1.27
N ILE A 24 2.46 5.07 -2.42
CA ILE A 24 3.58 4.15 -2.54
C ILE A 24 4.86 4.94 -2.29
N ILE A 25 5.56 4.57 -1.23
CA ILE A 25 6.74 5.28 -0.74
C ILE A 25 8.01 4.56 -1.18
N GLY A 26 8.97 5.32 -1.69
CA GLY A 26 10.29 4.79 -2.00
C GLY A 26 11.27 5.80 -2.59
N GLU A 27 12.37 5.29 -3.15
CA GLU A 27 13.48 6.12 -3.65
C GLU A 27 13.48 6.26 -5.18
N HIS A 28 14.32 7.19 -5.69
CA HIS A 28 14.33 7.61 -7.10
C HIS A 28 14.56 6.48 -8.11
N ASP A 29 15.19 5.37 -7.70
CA ASP A 29 15.48 4.20 -8.54
C ASP A 29 14.39 3.11 -8.47
N GLN A 30 13.18 3.47 -8.04
CA GLN A 30 12.06 2.53 -7.81
C GLN A 30 12.34 1.49 -6.73
N ASP A 31 13.22 1.78 -5.77
CA ASP A 31 13.29 1.00 -4.54
C ASP A 31 12.04 1.32 -3.72
N ILE A 32 11.08 0.39 -3.70
CA ILE A 32 9.78 0.57 -3.02
C ILE A 32 9.89 0.00 -1.62
N HIS A 33 9.58 0.81 -0.61
CA HIS A 33 9.69 0.40 0.79
C HIS A 33 8.35 -0.11 1.33
N PHE A 34 7.31 0.72 1.24
CA PHE A 34 5.97 0.43 1.76
C PHE A 34 4.92 1.30 1.08
N ALA A 35 3.64 1.06 1.34
CA ALA A 35 2.55 1.94 0.95
C ALA A 35 1.75 2.37 2.17
N MET A 36 1.53 3.68 2.30
CA MET A 36 0.61 4.26 3.27
C MET A 36 -0.82 4.15 2.75
N VAL A 37 -1.75 3.72 3.59
CA VAL A 37 -3.16 3.54 3.25
C VAL A 37 -3.98 4.61 3.96
N PHE A 38 -4.84 5.28 3.21
CA PHE A 38 -5.71 6.34 3.72
C PHE A 38 -7.16 6.08 3.36
N THR A 39 -8.06 6.51 4.25
CA THR A 39 -9.51 6.56 4.00
C THR A 39 -10.02 7.99 4.10
N GLU A 40 -11.09 8.30 3.38
CA GLU A 40 -11.74 9.61 3.46
C GLU A 40 -12.62 9.64 4.71
N VAL A 41 -12.37 10.61 5.58
CA VAL A 41 -13.18 10.86 6.78
C VAL A 41 -13.83 12.23 6.64
N ARG A 42 -15.11 12.31 7.00
CA ARG A 42 -15.84 13.57 7.07
C ARG A 42 -15.88 14.07 8.51
N LEU A 43 -15.34 15.25 8.76
CA LEU A 43 -15.44 15.94 10.03
C LEU A 43 -16.43 17.10 9.92
N ILE A 44 -17.32 17.22 10.90
CA ILE A 44 -18.20 18.39 11.02
C ILE A 44 -17.61 19.27 12.12
N LYS A 45 -17.24 20.50 11.74
CA LYS A 45 -16.79 21.53 12.69
C LYS A 45 -17.51 22.83 12.38
N ASP A 46 -18.11 23.44 13.40
CA ASP A 46 -18.87 24.69 13.27
C ASP A 46 -19.99 24.63 12.21
N GLY A 47 -20.60 23.45 12.04
CA GLY A 47 -21.65 23.20 11.04
C GLY A 47 -21.16 23.00 9.61
N ILE A 48 -19.84 23.05 9.36
CA ILE A 48 -19.22 22.85 8.05
C ILE A 48 -18.65 21.43 7.97
N SER A 49 -18.96 20.73 6.87
CA SER A 49 -18.42 19.40 6.58
C SER A 49 -17.09 19.52 5.84
N TYR A 50 -16.04 18.93 6.41
CA TYR A 50 -14.70 18.83 5.82
C TYR A 50 -14.38 17.38 5.48
N SER A 51 -13.90 17.13 4.26
CA SER A 51 -13.34 15.84 3.87
C SER A 51 -11.83 15.85 4.02
N LEU A 52 -11.28 14.84 4.67
CA LEU A 52 -9.84 14.67 4.88
C LEU A 52 -9.43 13.21 4.74
N TRP A 53 -8.18 13.01 4.35
CA TRP A 53 -7.57 11.68 4.28
C TRP A 53 -6.94 11.35 5.62
N SER A 54 -7.47 10.33 6.30
CA SER A 54 -6.86 9.78 7.50
C SER A 54 -6.04 8.57 7.13
N GLU A 55 -4.79 8.50 7.57
CA GLU A 55 -3.99 7.28 7.50
C GLU A 55 -4.66 6.20 8.37
N VAL A 56 -4.75 4.98 7.84
CA VAL A 56 -5.40 3.85 8.52
C VAL A 56 -4.52 2.60 8.57
N ASP A 57 -3.54 2.47 7.68
CA ASP A 57 -2.64 1.31 7.66
C ASP A 57 -1.34 1.59 6.87
N ASN A 58 -0.35 0.70 7.01
CA ASN A 58 0.91 0.69 6.26
C ASN A 58 1.25 -0.71 5.77
N ILE A 59 1.34 -0.88 4.44
CA ILE A 59 1.62 -2.17 3.80
C ILE A 59 3.11 -2.28 3.48
N LYS A 60 3.77 -3.31 4.02
CA LYS A 60 5.16 -3.66 3.67
C LYS A 60 5.20 -4.73 2.58
N PHE A 61 6.18 -4.65 1.70
CA PHE A 61 6.29 -5.50 0.51
C PHE A 61 7.42 -6.53 0.57
N ASP A 62 7.95 -6.83 1.76
CA ASP A 62 9.14 -7.68 1.92
C ASP A 62 8.98 -9.09 1.34
N HIS A 63 7.75 -9.59 1.25
CA HIS A 63 7.43 -10.88 0.65
C HIS A 63 7.51 -10.91 -0.90
N LEU A 64 7.59 -9.76 -1.56
CA LEU A 64 7.76 -9.67 -3.01
C LEU A 64 9.21 -9.89 -3.47
N GLU A 65 10.16 -9.86 -2.54
CA GLU A 65 11.58 -10.12 -2.79
C GLU A 65 11.99 -11.51 -2.26
N PRO A 66 13.01 -12.13 -2.88
CA PRO A 66 13.63 -13.30 -2.28
C PRO A 66 14.28 -12.90 -0.94
N PRO A 67 14.33 -13.83 0.04
CA PRO A 67 15.03 -13.60 1.30
C PRO A 67 16.49 -13.19 1.03
N LYS A 68 16.91 -12.03 1.56
CA LYS A 68 18.26 -11.46 1.32
C LYS A 68 19.39 -12.29 1.95
N ASN A 69 19.07 -13.22 2.86
CA ASN A 69 20.04 -14.04 3.57
C ASN A 69 19.86 -15.54 3.28
N THR A 70 20.99 -16.18 2.99
CA THR A 70 21.20 -17.62 2.77
C THR A 70 20.93 -18.44 4.03
N SER A 71 19.67 -18.55 4.44
CA SER A 71 19.22 -19.62 5.34
C SER A 71 18.59 -20.74 4.52
N PHE A 72 18.87 -21.98 4.92
CA PHE A 72 18.43 -23.21 4.25
C PHE A 72 17.00 -23.12 3.74
N GLN A 73 16.83 -23.04 2.42
CA GLN A 73 15.53 -23.21 1.77
C GLN A 73 15.07 -24.64 2.02
N ARG A 74 14.05 -24.80 2.89
CA ARG A 74 13.38 -26.09 3.10
C ARG A 74 12.56 -26.51 1.89
N GLU A 75 12.10 -25.55 1.09
CA GLU A 75 11.32 -25.76 -0.12
C GLU A 75 11.83 -24.85 -1.23
N VAL A 76 12.02 -25.42 -2.42
CA VAL A 76 12.33 -24.67 -3.64
C VAL A 76 11.01 -24.18 -4.21
N LYS A 77 10.71 -22.89 -4.01
CA LYS A 77 9.60 -22.24 -4.71
C LYS A 77 9.93 -22.26 -6.20
N ARG A 78 9.09 -22.91 -7.01
CA ARG A 78 9.32 -23.06 -8.47
C ARG A 78 8.99 -21.78 -9.23
N ASP A 79 8.17 -20.92 -8.66
CA ASP A 79 7.75 -19.66 -9.27
C ASP A 79 8.77 -18.55 -8.98
N LEU A 80 9.01 -17.70 -9.98
CA LEU A 80 9.82 -16.50 -9.84
C LEU A 80 9.17 -15.54 -8.84
N TYR A 81 9.99 -14.89 -8.01
CA TYR A 81 9.51 -13.78 -7.20
C TYR A 81 9.07 -12.63 -8.13
N PRO A 82 7.88 -12.06 -7.93
CA PRO A 82 7.37 -10.99 -8.79
C PRO A 82 8.17 -9.69 -8.69
N GLY A 83 9.04 -9.56 -7.67
CA GLY A 83 9.84 -8.37 -7.41
C GLY A 83 9.03 -7.21 -6.85
N LYS A 84 9.70 -6.28 -6.17
CA LYS A 84 9.11 -5.00 -5.70
C LYS A 84 9.01 -3.98 -6.83
N HIS A 85 8.31 -4.35 -7.90
CA HIS A 85 7.98 -3.42 -8.98
C HIS A 85 6.63 -2.75 -8.72
N ILE A 86 6.45 -1.56 -9.31
CA ILE A 86 5.23 -0.76 -9.11
C ILE A 86 3.95 -1.53 -9.44
N CYS A 87 3.97 -2.39 -10.45
CA CYS A 87 2.82 -3.21 -10.83
C CYS A 87 2.50 -4.28 -9.79
N SER A 88 3.52 -4.98 -9.28
CA SER A 88 3.37 -5.98 -8.21
C SER A 88 2.83 -5.35 -6.93
N VAL A 89 3.35 -4.18 -6.57
CA VAL A 89 2.89 -3.39 -5.43
C VAL A 89 1.44 -2.95 -5.59
N ILE A 90 1.04 -2.48 -6.78
CA ILE A 90 -0.37 -2.12 -7.06
C ILE A 90 -1.28 -3.34 -6.90
N ASN A 91 -0.85 -4.53 -7.32
CA ASN A 91 -1.62 -5.75 -7.14
C ASN A 91 -1.78 -6.11 -5.65
N GLU A 92 -0.74 -5.91 -4.85
CA GLU A 92 -0.84 -6.06 -3.39
C GLU A 92 -1.79 -5.01 -2.78
N CYS A 93 -1.77 -3.76 -3.22
CA CYS A 93 -2.73 -2.76 -2.77
C CYS A 93 -4.19 -3.16 -3.10
N LYS A 94 -4.43 -3.75 -4.28
CA LYS A 94 -5.74 -4.29 -4.66
C LYS A 94 -6.14 -5.47 -3.78
N SER A 95 -5.21 -6.40 -3.52
CA SER A 95 -5.40 -7.55 -2.62
C SER A 95 -5.71 -7.10 -1.18
N HIS A 96 -5.03 -6.05 -0.71
CA HIS A 96 -5.34 -5.41 0.57
C HIS A 96 -6.76 -4.82 0.55
N ARG A 97 -7.09 -4.03 -0.48
CA ARG A 97 -8.40 -3.39 -0.58
C ARG A 97 -9.54 -4.40 -0.55
N SER A 98 -9.41 -5.54 -1.24
CA SER A 98 -10.45 -6.59 -1.28
C SER A 98 -10.72 -7.25 0.07
N LYS A 99 -9.72 -7.25 0.96
CA LYS A 99 -9.83 -7.77 2.33
C LYS A 99 -10.23 -6.70 3.35
N TRP A 100 -10.16 -5.43 2.98
CA TRP A 100 -10.49 -4.32 3.86
C TRP A 100 -11.98 -4.29 4.19
N GLN A 101 -12.31 -4.58 5.44
CA GLN A 101 -13.63 -4.36 6.01
C GLN A 101 -13.55 -3.09 6.85
N MET A 102 -14.47 -2.15 6.63
CA MET A 102 -14.59 -0.99 7.53
C MET A 102 -14.96 -1.52 8.92
N ALA A 103 -14.06 -1.34 9.89
CA ALA A 103 -14.34 -1.58 11.30
C ALA A 103 -15.26 -0.48 11.86
#